data_AF-A0A7J5ZKX7-F1
#
_entry.id   AF-A0A7J5ZKX7-F1
#
_cell.length_a   1.000
_cell.length_b   1.000
_cell.length_c   1.000
_cell.angle_alpha   90.00
_cell.angle_beta   90.00
_cell.angle_gamma   90.00
#
_symmetry.space_group_name_H-M   'P 1'
#
loop_
_entity.id
_entity.type
_entity.pdbx_description
1 polymer ?
#
loop_
_entity_poly.entity_id
_entity_poly.type
_entity_poly.pdbx_seq_one_letter_code
_entity_poly.pdbx_strand_id
1 'polypeptide(L)'
;MSHKRQDLTELNLALQHFQLRLSLDSSSITMLFLKLILLSLLIAASGLLVSGETRITCYDDFQHRCRKIVACEGNTAVLTCGFRRIRIIRANYGRTDSTTCSSGRPRRQLYNTNCYSYSTLFNVVVRCRGKRSCQVPATNSVFSDPCFGTYKYLKVVYICV
;
A
#
# COMPACT_ATOMS: atom_id res chain seq x y z
N MET A 1 -21.36 29.74 -73.60
CA MET A 1 -20.85 28.57 -72.86
C MET A 1 -19.40 28.35 -73.24
N SER A 2 -18.45 28.63 -72.36
CA SER A 2 -17.06 28.17 -72.53
C SER A 2 -16.48 27.91 -71.13
N HIS A 3 -16.45 26.63 -70.77
CA HIS A 3 -15.83 26.11 -69.56
C HIS A 3 -14.32 26.14 -69.76
N LYS A 4 -13.60 27.02 -69.06
CA LYS A 4 -12.13 27.01 -69.06
C LYS A 4 -11.66 25.90 -68.11
N ARG A 5 -11.20 24.81 -68.73
CA ARG A 5 -10.55 23.65 -68.12
C ARG A 5 -9.33 24.14 -67.32
N GLN A 6 -9.31 23.92 -66.01
CA GLN A 6 -8.15 24.21 -65.15
C GLN A 6 -7.01 23.26 -65.53
N ASP A 7 -5.83 23.81 -65.77
CA ASP A 7 -4.65 23.10 -66.25
C ASP A 7 -3.99 22.35 -65.07
N LEU A 8 -3.95 21.01 -65.15
CA LEU A 8 -3.44 20.11 -64.10
C LEU A 8 -1.93 20.24 -63.83
N THR A 9 -1.20 20.86 -64.76
CA THR A 9 0.25 21.13 -64.66
C THR A 9 0.58 22.20 -63.62
N GLU A 10 -0.22 23.27 -63.54
CA GLU A 10 -0.07 24.34 -62.54
C GLU A 10 -0.30 23.83 -61.11
N LEU A 11 -1.27 22.92 -60.93
CA LEU A 11 -1.58 22.32 -59.63
C LEU A 11 -0.47 21.36 -59.16
N ASN A 12 0.13 20.60 -60.08
CA ASN A 12 1.26 19.71 -59.76
C ASN A 12 2.54 20.49 -59.42
N LEU A 13 2.80 21.61 -60.10
CA LEU A 13 3.94 22.48 -59.80
C LEU A 13 3.78 23.17 -58.44
N ALA A 14 2.55 23.59 -58.10
CA ALA A 14 2.21 24.13 -56.78
C ALA A 14 2.33 23.07 -55.66
N LEU A 15 1.93 21.82 -55.93
CA LEU A 15 2.08 20.68 -55.00
C LEU A 15 3.56 20.32 -54.80
N GLN A 16 4.38 20.31 -55.85
CA GLN A 16 5.83 20.07 -55.72
C GLN A 16 6.53 21.19 -54.95
N HIS A 17 6.16 22.47 -55.16
CA HIS A 17 6.67 23.59 -54.37
C HIS A 17 6.22 23.54 -52.90
N PHE A 18 5.00 23.08 -52.62
CA PHE A 18 4.49 22.89 -51.25
C PHE A 18 5.18 21.72 -50.54
N GLN A 19 5.41 20.61 -51.24
CA GLN A 19 6.16 19.46 -50.70
C GLN A 19 7.64 19.78 -50.46
N LEU A 20 8.29 20.56 -51.33
CA LEU A 20 9.65 21.07 -51.12
C LEU A 20 9.74 22.08 -49.95
N ARG A 21 8.69 22.89 -49.72
CA ARG A 21 8.63 23.78 -48.54
C ARG A 21 8.39 23.01 -47.24
N LEU A 22 7.57 21.95 -47.25
CA LEU A 22 7.36 21.09 -46.07
C LEU A 22 8.62 20.32 -45.65
N SER A 23 9.53 20.00 -46.59
CA SER A 23 10.82 19.39 -46.29
C SER A 23 11.92 20.40 -45.93
N LEU A 24 11.78 21.69 -46.30
CA LEU A 24 12.78 22.74 -46.06
C LEU A 24 12.46 23.69 -44.88
N ASP A 25 11.24 23.70 -44.33
CA ASP A 25 10.87 24.52 -43.16
C ASP A 25 10.88 23.72 -41.83
N SER A 26 11.34 22.48 -41.88
CA SER A 26 11.60 21.64 -40.71
C SER A 26 12.97 22.02 -40.14
N SER A 27 13.02 23.02 -39.25
CA SER A 27 14.21 23.24 -38.44
C SER A 27 14.53 21.92 -37.73
N SER A 28 15.69 21.29 -37.98
CA SER A 28 16.11 20.03 -37.31
C SER A 28 15.88 20.07 -35.80
N ILE A 29 15.98 21.27 -35.23
CA ILE A 29 15.73 21.63 -33.84
C ILE A 29 14.29 21.33 -33.39
N THR A 30 13.24 21.66 -34.16
CA THR A 30 11.84 21.39 -33.76
C THR A 30 11.54 19.89 -33.77
N MET A 31 12.08 19.15 -34.74
CA MET A 31 12.00 17.69 -34.80
C MET A 31 12.82 17.00 -33.70
N LEU A 32 13.97 17.58 -33.32
CA LEU A 32 14.78 17.16 -32.16
C LEU A 32 14.01 17.39 -30.85
N PHE A 33 13.39 18.56 -30.67
CA PHE A 33 12.53 18.83 -29.52
C PHE A 33 11.35 17.86 -29.46
N LEU A 34 10.68 17.58 -30.59
CA LEU A 34 9.57 16.63 -30.64
C LEU A 34 10.02 15.21 -30.27
N LYS A 35 11.20 14.78 -30.75
CA LYS A 35 11.80 13.48 -30.38
C LYS A 35 12.21 13.42 -28.91
N LEU A 36 12.77 14.50 -28.34
CA LEU A 36 13.13 14.58 -26.93
C LEU A 36 11.91 14.58 -26.02
N ILE A 37 10.81 15.23 -26.43
CA ILE A 37 9.51 15.19 -25.75
C ILE A 37 8.91 13.78 -25.81
N LEU A 38 8.95 13.11 -26.98
CA LEU A 38 8.49 11.72 -27.10
C LEU A 38 9.33 10.76 -26.25
N LEU A 39 10.66 10.93 -26.21
CA LEU A 39 11.56 10.11 -25.40
C LEU A 39 11.33 10.32 -23.90
N SER A 40 11.11 11.56 -23.45
CA SER A 40 10.81 11.85 -22.05
C SER A 40 9.44 11.30 -21.62
N LEU A 41 8.44 11.33 -22.51
CA LEU A 41 7.14 10.70 -22.28
C LEU A 41 7.24 9.16 -22.20
N LEU A 42 8.08 8.52 -23.01
CA LEU A 42 8.35 7.08 -22.94
C LEU A 42 9.07 6.69 -21.63
N ILE A 43 10.05 7.49 -21.19
CA ILE A 43 10.75 7.27 -19.91
C ILE A 43 9.76 7.44 -18.75
N ALA A 44 8.91 8.47 -18.77
CA ALA A 44 7.87 8.66 -17.76
C ALA A 44 6.86 7.49 -17.73
N ALA A 45 6.47 6.95 -18.89
CA ALA A 45 5.61 5.78 -19.01
C ALA A 45 6.27 4.50 -18.45
N SER A 46 7.59 4.35 -18.59
CA SER A 46 8.33 3.24 -17.97
C SER A 46 8.45 3.37 -16.43
N GLY A 47 8.50 4.60 -15.91
CA GLY A 47 8.47 4.90 -14.47
C GLY A 47 7.12 4.64 -13.81
N LEU A 48 6.03 4.57 -14.59
CA LEU A 48 4.68 4.24 -14.11
C LEU A 48 4.48 2.73 -13.82
N LEU A 49 5.43 1.86 -14.19
CA LEU A 49 5.32 0.41 -13.96
C LEU A 49 6.03 -0.10 -12.69
N VAL A 50 6.70 0.77 -11.92
CA VAL A 50 7.33 0.37 -10.66
C VAL A 50 6.60 1.00 -9.47
N SER A 51 5.41 0.48 -9.17
CA SER A 51 4.86 0.54 -7.82
C SER A 51 4.10 -0.73 -7.49
N GLY A 52 4.81 -1.86 -7.60
CA GLY A 52 4.42 -3.11 -6.96
C GLY A 52 4.87 -3.14 -5.50
N GLU A 53 4.41 -2.20 -4.65
CA GLU A 53 4.44 -2.45 -3.21
C GLU A 53 3.49 -3.62 -2.95
N THR A 54 4.01 -4.81 -2.66
CA THR A 54 3.20 -5.90 -2.10
C THR A 54 2.78 -5.51 -0.68
N ARG A 55 1.80 -4.59 -0.57
CA ARG A 55 1.09 -4.33 0.67
C ARG A 55 0.30 -5.58 1.00
N ILE A 56 0.92 -6.48 1.75
CA ILE A 56 0.22 -7.63 2.31
C ILE A 56 -0.76 -7.09 3.34
N THR A 57 -1.96 -6.82 2.86
CA THR A 57 -3.10 -6.43 3.65
C THR A 57 -3.88 -7.69 4.02
N CYS A 58 -4.35 -7.76 5.26
CA CYS A 58 -5.34 -8.75 5.66
C CYS A 58 -6.70 -8.23 5.21
N TYR A 59 -6.92 -8.20 3.91
CA TYR A 59 -8.27 -8.12 3.33
C TYR A 59 -8.55 -9.53 2.81
N ASP A 60 -9.66 -10.09 3.28
CA ASP A 60 -10.09 -11.45 2.95
C ASP A 60 -10.25 -11.61 1.44
N ASP A 61 -9.18 -12.01 0.74
CA ASP A 61 -9.31 -12.73 -0.52
C ASP A 61 -8.07 -13.61 -0.83
N PHE A 62 -8.36 -14.90 -0.94
CA PHE A 62 -7.62 -16.03 -1.51
C PHE A 62 -6.13 -16.36 -1.25
N GLN A 63 -5.24 -15.53 -0.69
CA GLN A 63 -3.85 -16.02 -0.46
C GLN A 63 -3.03 -15.48 0.73
N HIS A 64 -3.59 -14.65 1.60
CA HIS A 64 -2.92 -14.24 2.84
C HIS A 64 -3.71 -14.70 4.07
N ARG A 65 -3.46 -15.95 4.51
CA ARG A 65 -4.00 -16.55 5.74
C ARG A 65 -3.48 -15.80 6.98
N CYS A 66 -4.08 -14.65 7.27
CA CYS A 66 -3.83 -13.90 8.48
C CYS A 66 -4.34 -14.68 9.69
N ARG A 67 -3.43 -14.91 10.64
CA ARG A 67 -3.72 -15.48 11.94
C ARG A 67 -4.00 -14.33 12.90
N LYS A 68 -5.09 -14.45 13.66
CA LYS A 68 -5.47 -13.52 14.72
C LYS A 68 -5.29 -14.22 16.06
N ILE A 69 -4.65 -13.54 17.00
CA ILE A 69 -4.56 -13.99 18.40
C ILE A 69 -4.96 -12.86 19.34
N VAL A 70 -5.63 -13.23 20.41
CA VAL A 70 -6.04 -12.32 21.50
C VAL A 70 -5.50 -12.88 22.81
N ALA A 71 -4.90 -12.01 23.63
CA ALA A 71 -4.57 -12.29 25.01
C ALA A 71 -5.11 -11.16 25.88
N CYS A 72 -5.95 -11.49 26.87
CA CYS A 72 -6.47 -10.52 27.83
C CYS A 72 -5.33 -9.94 28.70
N GLU A 73 -5.49 -8.74 29.22
CA GLU A 73 -4.51 -8.13 30.13
C GLU A 73 -4.19 -9.08 31.31
N GLY A 74 -2.89 -9.35 31.50
CA GLY A 74 -2.36 -10.34 32.43
C GLY A 74 -1.96 -11.69 31.79
N ASN A 75 -2.48 -12.02 30.61
CA ASN A 75 -2.17 -13.27 29.90
C ASN A 75 -1.04 -13.10 28.88
N THR A 76 -0.61 -14.20 28.27
CA THR A 76 0.44 -14.22 27.24
C THR A 76 -0.10 -14.71 25.90
N ALA A 77 0.12 -13.94 24.83
CA ALA A 77 -0.18 -14.37 23.47
C ALA A 77 0.96 -15.26 22.95
N VAL A 78 0.63 -16.41 22.37
CA VAL A 78 1.60 -17.36 21.81
C VAL A 78 1.41 -17.46 20.30
N LEU A 79 2.32 -16.84 19.54
CA LEU A 79 2.31 -16.86 18.07
C LEU A 79 3.19 -18.02 17.59
N THR A 80 2.71 -18.80 16.63
CA THR A 80 3.46 -19.94 16.06
C THR A 80 3.30 -20.00 14.55
N CYS A 81 4.34 -20.44 13.84
CA CYS A 81 4.37 -20.58 12.38
C CYS A 81 4.96 -21.92 11.89
N GLY A 82 5.17 -22.90 12.76
CA GLY A 82 5.80 -24.17 12.40
C GLY A 82 7.20 -23.92 11.81
N PHE A 83 7.45 -24.39 10.59
CA PHE A 83 8.73 -24.18 9.89
C PHE A 83 8.89 -22.78 9.28
N ARG A 84 7.79 -22.02 9.13
CA ARG A 84 7.74 -20.67 8.54
C ARG A 84 8.07 -19.59 9.57
N ARG A 85 8.27 -18.35 9.10
CA ARG A 85 8.63 -17.21 9.97
C ARG A 85 7.44 -16.29 10.23
N ILE A 86 7.36 -15.77 11.45
CA ILE A 86 6.33 -14.81 11.86
C ILE A 86 6.60 -13.44 11.19
N ARG A 87 5.57 -12.90 10.54
CA ARG A 87 5.51 -11.51 10.10
C ARG A 87 4.25 -10.84 10.67
N ILE A 88 4.46 -9.82 11.49
CA ILE A 88 3.37 -9.07 12.14
C ILE A 88 2.76 -8.10 11.14
N ILE A 89 1.43 -8.01 11.11
CA ILE A 89 0.66 -7.10 10.24
C ILE A 89 0.07 -5.94 11.04
N ARG A 90 -0.63 -6.26 12.14
CA ARG A 90 -1.27 -5.29 13.03
C ARG A 90 -1.16 -5.78 14.46
N ALA A 91 -1.02 -4.88 15.41
CA ALA A 91 -1.16 -5.21 16.83
C ALA A 91 -1.72 -4.01 17.59
N ASN A 92 -2.56 -4.28 18.58
CA ASN A 92 -3.05 -3.28 19.52
C ASN A 92 -3.13 -3.88 20.93
N TYR A 93 -2.51 -3.22 21.91
CA TYR A 93 -2.75 -3.45 23.34
C TYR A 93 -3.64 -2.32 23.83
N GLY A 94 -4.89 -2.64 24.11
CA GLY A 94 -5.93 -1.64 24.37
C GLY A 94 -7.30 -2.29 24.39
N ARG A 95 -8.32 -1.59 23.87
CA ARG A 95 -9.68 -2.13 23.74
C ARG A 95 -10.38 -1.47 22.55
N THR A 96 -10.84 -2.31 21.61
CA THR A 96 -11.54 -1.88 20.38
C THR A 96 -13.00 -2.33 20.33
N ASP A 97 -13.44 -3.11 21.31
CA ASP A 97 -14.82 -3.61 21.44
C ASP A 97 -15.14 -3.98 22.90
N SER A 98 -16.42 -4.07 23.23
CA SER A 98 -16.92 -4.31 24.59
C SER A 98 -17.03 -5.80 24.97
N THR A 99 -16.86 -6.72 24.02
CA THR A 99 -17.15 -8.16 24.22
C THR A 99 -15.90 -8.99 24.43
N THR A 100 -14.80 -8.64 23.77
CA THR A 100 -13.51 -9.32 23.91
C THR A 100 -12.98 -9.17 25.34
N CYS A 101 -12.59 -10.29 25.96
CA CYS A 101 -12.07 -10.30 27.34
C CYS A 101 -13.01 -9.62 28.35
N SER A 102 -14.33 -9.83 28.22
CA SER A 102 -15.36 -9.17 29.06
C SER A 102 -15.87 -10.01 30.23
N SER A 103 -15.66 -11.33 30.21
CA SER A 103 -16.20 -12.23 31.24
C SER A 103 -15.76 -11.82 32.65
N GLY A 104 -16.73 -11.66 33.55
CA GLY A 104 -16.51 -11.28 34.95
C GLY A 104 -16.03 -9.85 35.17
N ARG A 105 -16.03 -8.98 34.14
CA ARG A 105 -15.52 -7.61 34.24
C ARG A 105 -16.65 -6.59 34.47
N PRO A 106 -16.46 -5.60 35.38
CA PRO A 106 -17.39 -4.49 35.55
C PRO A 106 -17.55 -3.67 34.26
N ARG A 107 -18.78 -3.22 33.95
CA ARG A 107 -19.08 -2.41 32.75
C ARG A 107 -18.16 -1.20 32.57
N ARG A 108 -17.78 -0.53 33.67
CA ARG A 108 -16.86 0.63 33.66
C ARG A 108 -15.50 0.32 33.04
N GLN A 109 -15.02 -0.92 33.14
CA GLN A 109 -13.74 -1.35 32.56
C GLN A 109 -13.85 -1.71 31.06
N LEU A 110 -15.07 -1.82 30.53
CA LEU A 110 -15.36 -2.28 29.17
C LEU A 110 -15.89 -1.17 28.25
N TYR A 111 -16.29 -0.02 28.81
CA TYR A 111 -16.94 1.07 28.08
C TYR A 111 -16.02 1.75 27.06
N ASN A 112 -14.75 1.97 27.41
CA ASN A 112 -13.81 2.59 26.48
C ASN A 112 -13.36 1.59 25.40
N THR A 113 -14.02 1.64 24.25
CA THR A 113 -13.69 0.84 23.05
C THR A 113 -12.87 1.61 22.02
N ASN A 114 -12.38 2.81 22.36
CA ASN A 114 -11.50 3.60 21.51
C ASN A 114 -10.10 3.70 22.14
N CYS A 115 -9.58 2.57 22.63
CA CYS A 115 -8.29 2.52 23.31
C CYS A 115 -7.23 1.84 22.44
N TYR A 116 -6.23 2.63 22.04
CA TYR A 116 -5.15 2.23 21.17
C TYR A 116 -3.79 2.61 21.75
N SER A 117 -2.80 1.72 21.59
CA SER A 117 -1.40 2.01 21.90
C SER A 117 -0.56 2.04 20.62
N TYR A 118 -0.03 3.22 20.30
CA TYR A 118 0.80 3.45 19.11
C TYR A 118 2.11 2.63 19.11
N SER A 119 2.66 2.31 20.28
CA SER A 119 3.90 1.54 20.41
C SER A 119 3.68 0.03 20.28
N THR A 120 2.44 -0.47 20.35
CA THR A 120 2.18 -1.92 20.37
C THR A 120 2.75 -2.62 19.16
N LEU A 121 2.47 -2.11 17.95
CA LEU A 121 2.95 -2.75 16.72
C LEU A 121 4.47 -2.90 16.70
N PHE A 122 5.19 -1.82 17.03
CA PHE A 122 6.64 -1.82 17.10
C PHE A 122 7.15 -2.86 18.10
N ASN A 123 6.62 -2.85 19.33
CA ASN A 123 7.04 -3.77 20.39
C ASN A 123 6.83 -5.25 20.00
N VAL A 124 5.71 -5.58 19.35
CA VAL A 124 5.43 -6.94 18.88
C VAL A 124 6.32 -7.32 17.68
N VAL A 125 6.58 -6.39 16.76
CA VAL A 125 7.48 -6.60 15.61
C VAL A 125 8.89 -6.91 16.08
N VAL A 126 9.48 -6.05 16.93
CA VAL A 126 10.84 -6.22 17.47
C VAL A 126 10.95 -7.55 18.20
N ARG A 127 9.91 -7.93 18.96
CA ARG A 127 9.92 -9.15 19.74
C ARG A 127 9.78 -10.43 18.90
N CYS A 128 8.99 -10.42 17.83
CA CYS A 128 8.53 -11.64 17.17
C CYS A 128 8.94 -11.82 15.71
N ARG A 129 9.30 -10.75 14.99
CA ARG A 129 9.63 -10.83 13.56
C ARG A 129 10.70 -11.89 13.29
N GLY A 130 10.48 -12.73 12.29
CA GLY A 130 11.46 -13.73 11.85
C GLY A 130 11.52 -15.00 12.69
N LYS A 131 10.88 -15.04 13.87
CA LYS A 131 10.85 -16.22 14.74
C LYS A 131 9.81 -17.24 14.27
N ARG A 132 9.98 -18.51 14.64
CA ARG A 132 8.98 -19.58 14.42
C ARG A 132 7.91 -19.65 15.51
N SER A 133 8.29 -19.27 16.73
CA SER A 133 7.41 -19.15 17.90
C SER A 133 7.78 -17.89 18.68
N CYS A 134 6.79 -17.21 19.24
CA CYS A 134 6.98 -15.99 20.03
C CYS A 134 5.91 -15.88 21.11
N GLN A 135 6.32 -15.62 22.34
CA GLN A 135 5.43 -15.36 23.46
C GLN A 135 5.42 -13.86 23.77
N VAL A 136 4.25 -13.24 23.89
CA VAL A 136 4.08 -11.80 24.13
C VAL A 136 3.16 -11.57 25.34
N PRO A 137 3.71 -11.18 26.50
CA PRO A 137 2.89 -10.86 27.68
C PRO A 137 2.04 -9.61 27.42
N ALA A 138 0.72 -9.71 27.60
CA ALA A 138 -0.23 -8.61 27.46
C ALA A 138 -0.31 -7.81 28.76
N THR A 139 0.70 -6.97 29.01
CA THR A 139 0.86 -6.25 30.29
C THR A 139 1.32 -4.82 30.08
N ASN A 140 1.03 -3.95 31.05
CA ASN A 140 1.43 -2.54 31.01
C ASN A 140 2.97 -2.37 31.09
N SER A 141 3.72 -3.32 31.65
CA SER A 141 5.18 -3.25 31.65
C SER A 141 5.80 -3.43 30.27
N VAL A 142 5.08 -4.09 29.34
CA VAL A 142 5.54 -4.30 27.95
C VAL A 142 5.04 -3.20 27.01
N PHE A 143 3.83 -2.68 27.24
CA PHE A 143 3.14 -1.80 26.28
C PHE A 143 2.76 -0.42 26.82
N SER A 144 3.13 -0.12 28.07
CA SER A 144 2.58 1.00 28.86
C SER A 144 1.05 0.88 29.05
N ASP A 145 0.44 1.84 29.76
CA ASP A 145 -1.01 1.89 29.92
C ASP A 145 -1.63 3.01 29.05
N PRO A 146 -2.21 2.69 27.87
CA PRO A 146 -2.79 3.68 26.97
C PRO A 146 -4.14 4.24 27.44
N CYS A 147 -4.83 3.58 28.38
CA CYS A 147 -6.16 3.97 28.82
C CYS A 147 -6.44 3.46 30.24
N PHE A 148 -5.94 4.20 31.23
CA PHE A 148 -6.10 3.88 32.65
C PHE A 148 -7.56 3.59 33.02
N GLY A 149 -7.78 2.57 33.86
CA GLY A 149 -9.11 2.13 34.30
C GLY A 149 -9.88 1.26 33.29
N THR A 150 -9.35 1.07 32.08
CA THR A 150 -9.91 0.15 31.08
C THR A 150 -9.20 -1.19 31.15
N TYR A 151 -9.97 -2.29 31.20
CA TYR A 151 -9.38 -3.64 31.12
C TYR A 151 -9.05 -3.95 29.66
N LYS A 152 -7.77 -4.13 29.36
CA LYS A 152 -7.26 -4.21 27.97
C LYS A 152 -7.13 -5.65 27.49
N TYR A 153 -6.82 -5.79 26.21
CA TYR A 153 -6.34 -7.01 25.61
C TYR A 153 -5.33 -6.69 24.51
N LEU A 154 -4.37 -7.59 24.32
CA LEU A 154 -3.48 -7.60 23.17
C LEU A 154 -4.17 -8.36 22.04
N LYS A 155 -4.41 -7.69 20.91
CA LYS A 155 -4.85 -8.31 19.64
C LYS A 155 -3.71 -8.21 18.64
N VAL A 156 -3.23 -9.35 18.14
CA VAL A 156 -2.18 -9.40 17.11
C VAL A 156 -2.71 -10.11 15.87
N VAL A 157 -2.46 -9.51 14.71
CA VAL A 157 -2.69 -10.09 13.40
C VAL A 157 -1.34 -10.30 12.73
N TYR A 158 -1.05 -11.53 12.34
CA TYR A 158 0.24 -11.94 11.77
C TYR A 158 0.04 -12.95 10.65
N ILE A 159 1.05 -13.13 9.80
CA ILE A 159 1.12 -14.24 8.86
C ILE A 159 2.38 -15.06 9.10
N CYS A 160 2.39 -16.24 8.49
CA CYS A 160 3.57 -17.07 8.37
C CYS A 160 4.10 -16.93 6.94
N VAL A 161 5.34 -16.45 6.79
CA VAL A 161 6.05 -16.35 5.50
C VAL A 161 7.07 -17.45 5.37
#